data_AF-A0A7X7P406-F1
#
_entry.id   AF-A0A7X7P406-F1
#
_cell.length_a   1.000
_cell.length_b   1.000
_cell.length_c   1.000
_cell.angle_alpha   90.00
_cell.angle_beta   90.00
_cell.angle_gamma   90.00
#
_symmetry.space_group_name_H-M   'P 1'
#
loop_
_entity.id
_entity.type
_entity.pdbx_description
1 polymer ?
#
loop_
_entity_poly.entity_id
_entity_poly.type
_entity_poly.pdbx_seq_one_letter_code
_entity_poly.pdbx_strand_id
1 'polypeptide(L)' 'MLGIESPSVWLAYVLSVAGAGLCVGYGIVNWKKGEEPLQKEDVEWAKEEKAEVEDAL' A
#
# COMPACT_ATOMS: atom_id res chain seq x y z
N MET A 1 -21.42 10.24 27.00
CA MET A 1 -21.73 10.06 25.56
C MET A 1 -21.07 11.20 24.81
N LEU A 2 -20.36 10.95 23.70
CA LEU A 2 -19.75 11.98 22.86
C LEU A 2 -20.80 12.85 22.10
N GLY A 3 -21.92 13.19 22.75
CA GLY A 3 -23.02 13.99 22.17
C GLY A 3 -23.81 13.31 21.04
N ILE A 4 -23.48 12.08 20.65
CA ILE A 4 -24.20 11.35 19.59
C ILE A 4 -25.41 10.64 20.21
N GLU A 5 -26.60 11.17 19.97
CA GLU A 5 -27.88 10.69 20.52
C GLU A 5 -28.39 9.41 19.83
N SER A 6 -27.97 9.19 18.58
CA SER A 6 -28.44 8.09 17.73
C SER A 6 -27.43 6.93 17.68
N PRO A 7 -27.80 5.72 18.18
CA PRO A 7 -26.93 4.54 18.13
C PRO A 7 -26.45 4.17 16.72
N SER A 8 -27.28 4.44 15.70
CA SER A 8 -26.95 4.23 14.28
C SER A 8 -25.78 5.09 13.80
N VAL A 9 -25.70 6.35 14.24
CA VAL A 9 -24.64 7.29 13.85
C VAL A 9 -23.31 6.89 14.49
N TRP A 10 -23.36 6.44 15.75
CA TRP A 10 -22.16 5.91 16.42
C TRP A 10 -21.63 4.67 15.71
N LEU A 11 -22.53 3.74 15.36
CA LEU A 11 -22.17 2.52 14.65
C LEU A 11 -21.61 2.80 13.25
N ALA A 12 -22.17 3.78 12.54
CA ALA A 12 -21.62 4.24 11.26
C ALA A 12 -20.18 4.74 11.39
N TYR A 13 -19.89 5.56 12.41
CA TYR A 13 -18.53 6.05 12.68
C TYR A 13 -17.55 4.91 12.95
N VAL A 14 -17.93 3.96 13.81
CA VAL A 14 -17.10 2.79 14.13
C VAL A 14 -16.84 1.95 12.89
N LEU A 15 -17.86 1.67 12.09
CA LEU A 15 -17.72 0.92 10.84
C LEU A 15 -16.85 1.65 9.81
N SER A 16 -16.96 2.97 9.68
CA SER A 16 -16.11 3.76 8.77
C SER A 16 -14.64 3.68 9.17
N VAL A 17 -14.32 3.85 10.46
CA VAL A 17 -12.94 3.74 10.96
C VAL A 17 -12.43 2.31 10.82
N ALA A 18 -13.25 1.31 11.15
CA ALA A 18 -12.89 -0.09 10.98
C ALA A 18 -12.64 -0.44 9.51
N GLY A 19 -13.49 0.04 8.60
CA GLY A 19 -13.33 -0.15 7.15
C GLY A 19 -12.05 0.48 6.62
N ALA A 20 -11.74 1.71 7.01
CA ALA A 20 -10.46 2.34 6.67
C ALA A 20 -9.27 1.53 7.20
N GLY A 21 -9.35 1.05 8.44
CA GLY A 21 -8.32 0.17 9.04
C GLY A 21 -8.14 -1.15 8.28
N LEU A 22 -9.24 -1.78 7.85
CA LEU A 22 -9.20 -3.00 7.05
C LEU A 22 -8.55 -2.75 5.68
N CYS A 23 -8.87 -1.64 5.00
CA CYS A 23 -8.27 -1.28 3.72
C CYS A 23 -6.74 -1.09 3.85
N VAL A 24 -6.31 -0.31 4.83
CA VAL A 24 -4.89 -0.06 5.09
C VAL A 24 -4.18 -1.35 5.49
N GLY A 25 -4.76 -2.12 6.41
CA GLY A 25 -4.19 -3.40 6.88
C GLY A 25 -4.05 -4.41 5.74
N TYR A 26 -5.08 -4.56 4.90
CA TYR A 26 -5.01 -5.40 3.72
C TYR A 26 -3.93 -4.93 2.74
N GLY A 27 -3.86 -3.62 2.48
CA GLY A 27 -2.82 -3.03 1.65
C GLY A 27 -1.42 -3.38 2.15
N ILE A 28 -1.14 -3.19 3.45
CA ILE A 28 0.16 -3.51 4.06
C ILE A 28 0.48 -5.01 3.94
N VAL A 29 -0.46 -5.89 4.26
CA VAL A 29 -0.25 -7.35 4.23
C VAL A 29 -0.07 -7.86 2.80
N ASN A 30 -0.83 -7.33 1.85
CA ASN A 30 -0.86 -7.82 0.48
C ASN A 30 0.11 -7.06 -0.46
N TRP A 31 0.74 -5.97 0.01
CA TRP A 31 1.72 -5.19 -0.76
C TRP A 31 2.83 -6.08 -1.34
N LYS A 32 3.33 -7.02 -0.54
CA LYS A 32 4.42 -7.95 -0.90
C LYS A 32 4.01 -9.05 -1.87
N LYS A 33 2.71 -9.26 -2.10
CA LYS A 33 2.18 -10.36 -2.92
C LYS A 33 2.00 -10.00 -4.40
N GLY A 34 2.02 -8.72 -4.73
CA GLY A 34 1.85 -8.22 -6.10
C GLY A 34 3.15 -8.01 -6.87
N GLU A 35 4.31 -8.21 -6.24
CA GLU A 35 5.58 -8.21 -6.96
C GLU A 35 5.68 -9.52 -7.75
N GLU A 36 5.53 -9.42 -9.08
CA GLU A 36 6.03 -10.48 -9.96
C GLU A 36 7.51 -10.72 -9.62
N PRO A 37 7.95 -11.99 -9.57
CA PRO A 37 9.35 -12.28 -9.31
C PRO A 37 10.19 -11.56 -10.37
N LEU A 38 11.07 -10.64 -9.91
CA LEU A 38 11.99 -9.90 -10.78
C LEU A 38 12.67 -10.87 -11.72
N GLN A 39 12.42 -10.74 -13.03
CA GLN A 39 13.07 -11.58 -14.01
C GLN A 39 14.54 -11.16 -14.10
N LYS A 40 15.40 -12.09 -14.52
CA LYS A 40 16.83 -11.77 -14.67
C LYS A 40 17.05 -10.63 -15.67
N GLU A 41 16.24 -10.57 -16.74
CA GLU A 41 16.30 -9.46 -17.70
C GLU A 41 16.01 -8.10 -17.05
N ASP A 42 15.04 -7.99 -16.13
CA ASP A 42 14.71 -6.73 -15.44
C ASP A 42 15.87 -6.24 -14.56
N VAL A 43 16.58 -7.18 -13.92
CA VAL A 43 17.74 -6.88 -13.05
C VAL A 43 18.96 -6.48 -13.87
N GLU A 44 19.13 -7.06 -15.06
CA GLU A 44 20.24 -6.77 -15.96
C GLU A 44 20.05 -5.41 -16.64
N TRP A 45 18.84 -5.13 -17.14
CA TRP A 45 18.46 -3.82 -17.67
C TRP A 45 18.63 -2.69 -16.63
N ALA A 46 18.15 -2.90 -15.40
CA ALA A 46 18.29 -1.90 -14.33
C ALA A 46 19.75 -1.63 -13.90
N LYS A 47 20.67 -2.57 -14.15
CA LYS A 47 22.11 -2.37 -13.93
C LYS A 47 22.75 -1.59 -15.07
N GLU A 48 22.41 -1.93 -16.31
CA GLU A 48 22.88 -1.20 -17.49
C GLU A 48 22.44 0.26 -17.44
N GLU A 49 21.16 0.52 -17.16
CA GLU A 49 20.63 1.90 -17.06
C GLU A 49 21.33 2.71 -15.97
N LYS A 50 21.61 2.10 -14.80
CA LYS A 50 22.35 2.77 -13.72
C LYS A 50 23.79 3.06 -14.08
N ALA A 51 24.47 2.11 -14.74
CA ALA A 51 25.84 2.29 -15.19
C ALA A 51 25.95 3.40 -16.24
N GLU A 52 25.03 3.43 -17.21
CA GLU A 52 24.97 4.48 -18.25
C GLU A 52 24.72 5.87 -17.65
N VAL A 53 23.89 5.99 -16.61
CA VAL A 53 23.60 7.26 -15.93
C VAL A 53 24.78 7.72 -15.06
N GLU A 54 25.48 6.80 -14.37
CA GLU A 54 26.66 7.11 -13.57
C GLU A 54 27.87 7.48 -14.43
N ASP A 55 28.08 6.81 -15.58
CA ASP A 55 29.17 7.13 -16.51
C ASP A 55 28.93 8.44 -17.31
N ALA A 56 27.69 8.93 -17.36
CA ALA A 56 27.33 10.18 -18.05
C ALA A 56 27.43 11.44 -17.15
N LEU A 57 27.80 11.30 -15.87
CA LEU A 57 27.93 12.37 -14.87
C LEU A 57 29.40 12.79 -14.66
#